data_AF-A0A2S7XTV5-F1
#
_entry.id   AF-A0A2S7XTV5-F1
#
_cell.length_a   1.000
_cell.length_b   1.000
_cell.length_c   1.000
_cell.angle_alpha   90.00
_cell.angle_beta   90.00
_cell.angle_gamma   90.00
#
_symmetry.space_group_name_H-M   'P 1'
#
loop_
_entity.id
_entity.type
_entity.pdbx_description
1 polymer ?
#
loop_
_entity_poly.entity_id
_entity_poly.type
_entity_poly.pdbx_seq_one_letter_code
_entity_poly.pdbx_strand_id
1 'polypeptide(L)'
;MSKKEYVNTYLDAAAATIKSPNGTARLLAGFRTLKSGADAGVTTTQMRAMFPDLRKYSDVKIEAFIEVASDLVKGATIVSSAIFEESTGRVEDQSNST
;
A
#
# COMPACT_ATOMS: atom_id res chain seq x y z
N MET A 1 -11.46 16.33 -6.99
CA MET A 1 -10.13 16.25 -6.36
C MET A 1 -9.21 17.29 -6.99
N SER A 2 -8.60 18.13 -6.15
CA SER A 2 -7.73 19.23 -6.57
C SER A 2 -6.28 18.75 -6.72
N LYS A 3 -5.54 19.32 -7.68
CA LYS A 3 -4.12 19.02 -7.95
C LYS A 3 -3.22 19.09 -6.68
N LYS A 4 -3.63 19.86 -5.67
CA LYS A 4 -2.95 19.97 -4.37
C LYS A 4 -3.04 18.71 -3.50
N GLU A 5 -4.15 17.96 -3.57
CA GLU A 5 -4.34 16.73 -2.78
C GLU A 5 -3.39 15.62 -3.25
N TYR A 6 -3.24 15.46 -4.57
CA TYR A 6 -2.28 14.51 -5.16
C TYR A 6 -0.85 14.76 -4.69
N VAL A 7 -0.38 16.02 -4.71
CA VAL A 7 0.99 16.37 -4.31
C VAL A 7 1.23 16.04 -2.83
N ASN A 8 0.24 16.28 -1.97
CA ASN A 8 0.36 15.98 -0.54
C ASN A 8 0.44 14.46 -0.30
N THR A 9 -0.35 13.64 -1.00
CA THR A 9 -0.27 12.17 -0.88
C THR A 9 1.09 11.61 -1.32
N TYR A 10 1.69 12.16 -2.39
CA TYR A 10 3.06 11.77 -2.79
C TYR A 10 4.10 12.18 -1.76
N LEU A 11 3.94 13.37 -1.14
CA LEU A 11 4.82 13.83 -0.07
C LEU A 11 4.67 12.97 1.19
N ASP A 12 3.47 12.51 1.51
CA ASP A 12 3.22 11.64 2.66
C ASP A 12 3.78 10.22 2.44
N ALA A 13 3.67 9.67 1.23
CA ALA A 13 4.32 8.40 0.87
C ALA A 13 5.86 8.51 0.90
N ALA A 14 6.40 9.64 0.44
CA ALA A 14 7.83 9.96 0.57
C ALA A 14 8.23 10.12 2.05
N ALA A 15 7.41 10.78 2.87
CA ALA A 15 7.64 10.95 4.30
C ALA A 15 7.56 9.62 5.07
N ALA A 16 6.67 8.71 4.69
CA ALA A 16 6.60 7.36 5.23
C ALA A 16 7.86 6.54 4.88
N THR A 17 8.44 6.77 3.70
CA THR A 17 9.75 6.23 3.31
C THR A 17 10.87 6.79 4.18
N ILE A 18 10.81 8.05 4.59
CA ILE A 18 11.80 8.66 5.50
C ILE A 18 11.67 8.10 6.93
N LYS A 19 10.44 7.80 7.39
CA LYS A 19 10.18 7.29 8.76
C LYS A 19 10.36 5.77 8.91
N SER A 20 10.36 4.99 7.82
CA SER A 20 10.62 3.54 7.84
C SER A 20 11.33 3.09 6.56
N PRO A 21 12.58 3.56 6.33
CA PRO A 21 13.27 3.44 5.04
C PRO A 21 13.40 2.00 4.57
N ASN A 22 13.61 1.06 5.48
CA ASN A 22 13.79 -0.33 5.11
C ASN A 22 12.49 -1.02 4.69
N GLY A 23 11.36 -0.71 5.32
CA GLY A 23 10.08 -1.38 5.04
C GLY A 23 9.49 -0.98 3.69
N THR A 24 9.35 0.33 3.47
CA THR A 24 8.79 0.86 2.22
C THR A 24 9.72 0.60 1.03
N ALA A 25 11.05 0.71 1.20
CA ALA A 25 11.97 0.39 0.14
C ALA A 25 11.91 -1.10 -0.26
N ARG A 26 11.82 -2.02 0.72
CA ARG A 26 11.63 -3.45 0.44
C ARG A 26 10.32 -3.74 -0.27
N LEU A 27 9.24 -3.05 0.12
CA LEU A 27 7.95 -3.17 -0.54
C LEU A 27 8.02 -2.74 -2.02
N LEU A 28 8.58 -1.55 -2.28
CA LEU A 28 8.73 -1.03 -3.64
C LEU A 28 9.69 -1.88 -4.49
N ALA A 29 10.81 -2.33 -3.93
CA ALA A 29 11.77 -3.18 -4.62
C ALA A 29 11.18 -4.56 -4.96
N GLY A 30 10.44 -5.15 -4.02
CA GLY A 30 9.70 -6.40 -4.23
C GLY A 30 8.66 -6.25 -5.33
N PHE A 31 7.79 -5.23 -5.23
CA PHE A 31 6.80 -4.92 -6.26
C PHE A 31 7.45 -4.72 -7.64
N ARG A 32 8.50 -3.89 -7.74
CA ARG A 32 9.14 -3.57 -9.03
C ARG A 32 9.73 -4.82 -9.70
N THR A 33 10.35 -5.71 -8.92
CA THR A 33 10.87 -7.00 -9.40
C THR A 33 9.74 -7.88 -9.95
N LEU A 34 8.68 -8.06 -9.18
CA LEU A 34 7.55 -8.91 -9.58
C LEU A 34 6.80 -8.35 -10.78
N LYS A 35 6.56 -7.04 -10.81
CA LYS A 35 5.92 -6.34 -11.94
C LYS A 35 6.76 -6.48 -13.21
N SER A 36 8.07 -6.32 -13.13
CA SER A 36 8.96 -6.50 -14.28
C SER A 36 8.93 -7.94 -14.81
N GLY A 37 8.83 -8.93 -13.92
CA GLY A 37 8.67 -10.33 -14.33
C GLY A 37 7.33 -10.55 -15.03
N ALA A 38 6.24 -10.03 -14.47
CA ALA A 38 4.91 -10.14 -15.06
C ALA A 38 4.84 -9.47 -16.45
N ASP A 39 5.45 -8.29 -16.60
CA ASP A 39 5.53 -7.57 -17.88
C ASP A 39 6.35 -8.32 -18.93
N ALA A 40 7.29 -9.15 -18.49
CA ALA A 40 8.05 -10.05 -19.36
C ALA A 40 7.32 -11.39 -19.64
N GLY A 41 6.08 -11.55 -19.19
CA GLY A 41 5.29 -12.76 -19.37
C GLY A 41 5.61 -13.91 -18.43
N VAL A 42 6.37 -13.66 -17.36
CA VAL A 42 6.66 -14.67 -16.32
C VAL A 42 5.39 -14.90 -15.49
N THR A 43 4.99 -16.16 -15.34
CA THR A 43 3.81 -16.51 -14.55
C THR A 43 4.11 -16.48 -13.05
N THR A 44 3.09 -16.30 -12.22
CA THR A 44 3.22 -16.35 -10.75
C THR A 44 3.74 -17.70 -10.25
N THR A 45 3.37 -18.80 -10.90
CA THR A 45 3.95 -20.12 -10.65
C THR A 45 5.47 -20.13 -10.87
N GLN A 46 5.95 -19.55 -11.98
CA GLN A 46 7.38 -19.44 -12.28
C GLN A 46 8.09 -18.53 -11.28
N MET A 47 7.47 -17.42 -10.88
CA MET A 47 8.01 -16.53 -9.84
C MET A 47 8.24 -17.28 -8.52
N ARG A 48 7.31 -18.15 -8.10
CA ARG A 48 7.45 -18.98 -6.89
C ARG A 48 8.56 -20.02 -7.00
N ALA A 49 8.81 -20.52 -8.21
CA ALA A 49 9.95 -21.41 -8.45
C ALA A 49 11.28 -20.66 -8.26
N MET A 50 11.39 -19.45 -8.83
CA MET A 50 12.60 -18.60 -8.81
C MET A 50 12.88 -17.93 -7.46
N PHE A 51 11.84 -17.51 -6.74
CA PHE A 51 11.96 -16.77 -5.49
C PHE A 51 11.40 -17.60 -4.32
N PRO A 52 12.26 -18.25 -3.52
CA PRO A 52 11.83 -19.14 -2.43
C PRO A 52 10.86 -18.50 -1.44
N ASP A 53 11.04 -17.21 -1.14
CA ASP A 53 10.19 -16.46 -0.21
C ASP A 53 8.73 -16.30 -0.68
N LEU A 54 8.48 -16.47 -1.98
CA LEU A 54 7.13 -16.40 -2.54
C LEU A 54 6.36 -17.71 -2.40
N ARG A 55 7.03 -18.84 -2.12
CA ARG A 55 6.41 -20.17 -2.12
C ARG A 55 5.27 -20.32 -1.11
N LYS A 56 5.31 -19.54 -0.02
CA LYS A 56 4.28 -19.47 1.03
C LYS A 56 3.01 -18.73 0.62
N TYR A 57 3.04 -18.02 -0.51
CA TYR A 57 1.87 -17.35 -1.07
C TYR A 57 1.31 -18.16 -2.24
N SER A 58 0.00 -18.10 -2.44
CA SER A 58 -0.63 -18.65 -3.63
C SER A 58 -0.42 -17.71 -4.82
N ASP A 59 -0.49 -18.28 -6.03
CA ASP A 59 -0.38 -17.56 -7.29
C ASP A 59 -1.34 -16.36 -7.33
N VAL A 60 -2.61 -16.57 -6.97
CA VAL A 60 -3.64 -15.53 -6.85
C VAL A 60 -3.24 -14.38 -5.91
N LYS A 61 -2.57 -14.67 -4.79
CA LYS A 61 -2.13 -13.62 -3.84
C LYS A 61 -1.00 -12.77 -4.42
N ILE A 62 -0.13 -13.38 -5.23
CA ILE A 62 0.98 -12.67 -5.89
C ILE A 62 0.43 -11.79 -7.02
N GLU A 63 -0.48 -12.33 -7.83
CA GLU A 63 -1.20 -11.58 -8.86
C GLU A 63 -1.92 -10.37 -8.28
N ALA A 64 -2.75 -10.58 -7.24
CA ALA A 64 -3.48 -9.50 -6.60
C ALA A 64 -2.56 -8.43 -6.01
N PHE A 65 -1.42 -8.83 -5.44
CA PHE A 65 -0.43 -7.88 -4.95
C PHE A 65 0.15 -7.01 -6.08
N ILE A 66 0.54 -7.61 -7.21
CA ILE A 66 1.09 -6.89 -8.36
C ILE A 66 0.04 -5.92 -8.95
N GLU A 67 -1.21 -6.35 -9.06
CA GLU A 67 -2.31 -5.54 -9.60
C GLU A 67 -2.60 -4.33 -8.70
N VAL A 68 -2.90 -4.58 -7.42
CA VAL A 68 -3.23 -3.52 -6.46
C VAL A 68 -2.07 -2.55 -6.30
N ALA A 69 -0.84 -3.04 -6.16
CA ALA A 69 0.33 -2.17 -6.04
C ALA A 69 0.58 -1.33 -7.31
N SER A 70 0.32 -1.88 -8.50
CA SER A 70 0.38 -1.14 -9.76
C SER A 70 -0.61 0.03 -9.76
N ASP A 71 -1.85 -0.22 -9.35
CA ASP A 71 -2.89 0.81 -9.39
C ASP A 71 -2.67 1.90 -8.34
N LEU A 72 -2.16 1.53 -7.17
CA LEU A 72 -1.73 2.49 -6.14
C LEU A 72 -0.59 3.37 -6.65
N VAL A 73 0.45 2.80 -7.27
CA VAL A 73 1.60 3.56 -7.77
C VAL A 73 1.22 4.48 -8.93
N LYS A 74 0.30 4.04 -9.81
CA LYS A 74 -0.22 4.85 -10.92
C LYS A 74 -1.20 5.92 -10.47
N GLY A 75 -1.66 5.89 -9.22
CA GLY A 75 -2.74 6.74 -8.72
C GLY A 75 -4.11 6.42 -9.33
N ALA A 76 -4.27 5.24 -9.94
CA ALA A 76 -5.56 4.76 -10.45
C ALA A 76 -6.49 4.33 -9.30
N THR A 77 -5.90 3.83 -8.21
CA THR A 77 -6.59 3.52 -6.97
C THR A 77 -6.06 4.42 -5.86
N ILE A 78 -6.98 5.04 -5.11
CA ILE A 78 -6.67 5.87 -3.94
C ILE A 78 -7.40 5.27 -2.75
N VAL A 79 -6.65 4.81 -1.75
CA VAL A 79 -7.22 4.35 -0.47
C VAL A 79 -7.16 5.53 0.51
N SER A 80 -8.31 6.14 0.76
CA SER A 80 -8.41 7.27 1.68
C SER A 80 -8.15 6.84 3.12
N SER A 81 -7.30 7.57 3.84
CA SER A 81 -7.03 7.35 5.27
C SER A 81 -8.20 7.78 6.17
N ALA A 82 -9.16 8.54 5.65
CA ALA A 82 -10.20 9.20 6.44
C ALA A 82 -11.28 8.27 7.01
N ILE A 83 -11.30 6.99 6.64
CA ILE A 83 -12.33 6.05 7.13
C ILE A 83 -12.03 5.56 8.56
N PHE A 84 -10.76 5.66 9.01
CA PHE A 84 -10.33 5.23 10.33
C PHE A 84 -9.95 6.40 11.25
N GLU A 85 -10.63 7.55 11.13
CA GLU A 85 -10.56 8.56 12.20
C GLU A 85 -11.17 7.94 13.47
N GLU A 86 -10.28 7.64 14.43
CA GLU A 86 -10.64 7.25 15.77
C GLU A 86 -11.65 8.26 16.30
N SER A 87 -12.88 7.82 16.56
CA SER A 87 -13.81 8.60 17.35
C SER A 87 -13.19 8.76 18.73
N THR A 88 -12.38 9.79 18.94
CA THR A 88 -12.04 10.28 20.27
C THR A 88 -13.36 10.76 20.84
N GLY A 89 -14.11 9.83 21.43
CA GLY A 89 -15.34 10.10 22.14
C GLY A 89 -15.00 11.15 23.18
N ARG A 90 -15.39 12.40 22.91
CA ARG A 90 -15.51 13.41 23.94
C ARG A 90 -16.45 12.79 24.95
N VAL A 91 -15.91 12.44 26.11
CA VAL A 91 -16.73 12.23 27.29
C VAL A 91 -17.35 13.60 27.56
N GLU A 92 -18.60 13.78 27.14
CA GLU A 92 -19.39 14.92 27.61
C GLU A 92 -19.50 14.76 29.11
N ASP A 93 -18.78 15.63 29.81
CA ASP A 93 -18.93 15.90 31.23
C ASP A 93 -20.39 16.30 31.45
N GLN A 94 -21.23 15.35 31.87
CA GLN A 94 -22.55 15.64 32.43
C GLN A 94 -22.38 16.20 33.85
N SER A 95 -21.77 17.36 33.92
CA SER A 95 -21.90 18.28 35.04
C SER A 95 -22.92 19.34 34.64
N ASN A 96 -24.22 19.01 34.74
CA ASN A 96 -25.22 20.05 34.92
C ASN A 96 -26.42 19.55 35.75
N SER A 97 -26.35 19.93 37.03
CA SER A 97 -27.43 20.37 37.91
C SER A 97 -28.85 19.83 37.66
N THR A 98 -29.36 19.05 38.62
CA THR A 98 -30.42 19.48 39.56
C THR A 98 -30.36 18.60 40.81
#